data_AF-A0A942LF90-F1
#
_entry.id   AF-A0A942LF90-F1
#
_cell.length_a   1.000
_cell.length_b   1.000
_cell.length_c   1.000
_cell.angle_alpha   90.00
_cell.angle_beta   90.00
_cell.angle_gamma   90.00
#
_symmetry.space_group_name_H-M   'P 1'
#
loop_
_entity.id
_entity.type
_entity.pdbx_description
1 polymer ?
#
loop_
_entity_poly.entity_id
_entity_poly.type
_entity_poly.pdbx_seq_one_letter_code
_entity_poly.pdbx_strand_id
1 'polypeptide(L)'
;MEQIIFYILSLIMVVFAIASVTSRKILRAVVYLLFVLIGIAGFYFLIDYNYLAAIQLTVYAGGIIVLFIFSVLLIHHIESKLEVPSLGRRLLVGFGSLVGASVTLFTIWSHPFNVAENSTKATEVADIGRGFLSYGEGGFILPFEVISILLLAAMIGAIIVAKGTRLTQKN
;
A
#
# COMPACT_ATOMS: atom_id res chain seq x y z
N MET A 1 -20.17 -8.01 -17.11
CA MET A 1 -18.78 -8.52 -17.14
C MET A 1 -17.96 -7.99 -15.98
N GLU A 2 -18.13 -6.73 -15.58
CA GLU A 2 -17.45 -6.10 -14.43
C GLU A 2 -17.53 -6.89 -13.13
N GLN A 3 -18.69 -7.42 -12.75
CA GLN A 3 -18.83 -8.25 -11.55
C GLN A 3 -17.97 -9.53 -11.59
N ILE A 4 -17.83 -10.16 -12.75
CA ILE A 4 -16.99 -11.35 -12.90
C ILE A 4 -15.52 -10.98 -12.72
N ILE A 5 -15.08 -9.88 -13.33
CA ILE A 5 -13.73 -9.34 -13.18
C ILE A 5 -13.46 -8.99 -11.72
N PHE A 6 -14.42 -8.36 -11.04
CA PHE A 6 -14.35 -8.03 -9.62
C PHE A 6 -14.09 -9.28 -8.76
N TYR A 7 -14.89 -10.34 -8.92
CA TYR A 7 -14.73 -11.56 -8.12
C TYR A 7 -13.40 -12.26 -8.40
N ILE A 8 -12.95 -12.29 -9.66
CA ILE A 8 -11.66 -12.87 -10.04
C ILE A 8 -10.51 -12.07 -9.38
N LEU A 9 -10.50 -10.75 -9.51
CA LEU A 9 -9.49 -9.88 -8.91
C LEU A 9 -9.48 -9.99 -7.38
N SER A 10 -10.67 -10.00 -6.75
CA SER A 10 -10.83 -10.17 -5.31
C SER A 10 -10.24 -11.49 -4.83
N LEU A 11 -10.55 -12.60 -5.50
CA LEU A 11 -10.03 -13.92 -5.17
C LEU A 11 -8.50 -13.94 -5.26
N ILE A 12 -7.95 -13.44 -6.37
CA ILE A 12 -6.50 -13.32 -6.60
C ILE A 12 -5.86 -12.52 -5.46
N MET A 13 -6.40 -11.35 -5.14
CA MET A 13 -5.87 -10.50 -4.08
C MET A 13 -5.88 -11.16 -2.71
N VAL A 14 -6.97 -11.84 -2.34
CA VAL A 14 -7.06 -12.54 -1.06
C VAL A 14 -6.01 -13.67 -0.98
N VAL A 15 -5.89 -14.47 -2.04
CA VAL A 15 -4.90 -15.56 -2.11
C VAL A 15 -3.48 -15.01 -1.97
N PHE A 16 -3.12 -13.97 -2.71
CA PHE A 16 -1.78 -13.37 -2.66
C PHE A 16 -1.51 -12.62 -1.35
N ALA A 17 -2.52 -12.00 -0.73
CA ALA A 17 -2.39 -11.37 0.58
C ALA A 17 -2.08 -12.40 1.67
N ILE A 18 -2.83 -13.52 1.69
CA ILE A 18 -2.57 -14.63 2.62
C ILE A 18 -1.19 -15.24 2.36
N ALA A 19 -0.83 -15.46 1.09
CA ALA A 19 0.48 -15.99 0.72
C ALA A 19 1.62 -15.05 1.15
N SER A 20 1.44 -13.74 1.03
CA SER A 20 2.43 -12.73 1.44
C SER A 20 2.70 -12.79 2.95
N VAL A 21 1.66 -12.78 3.77
CA VAL A 21 1.79 -12.78 5.25
C VAL A 21 2.25 -14.15 5.78
N THR A 22 1.92 -15.25 5.09
CA THR A 22 2.29 -16.61 5.53
C THR A 22 3.69 -17.02 5.03
N SER A 23 4.25 -16.30 4.05
CA SER A 23 5.54 -16.65 3.47
C SER A 23 6.69 -16.46 4.47
N ARG A 24 7.52 -17.50 4.60
CA ARG A 24 8.73 -17.47 5.45
C ARG A 24 9.94 -16.83 4.78
N LYS A 25 9.91 -16.67 3.46
CA LYS A 25 10.97 -16.02 2.68
C LYS A 25 10.51 -14.61 2.34
N ILE A 26 11.27 -13.61 2.76
CA ILE A 26 10.87 -12.20 2.59
C ILE A 26 10.70 -11.85 1.10
N LEU A 27 11.57 -12.37 0.22
CA LEU A 27 11.49 -12.10 -1.21
C LEU A 27 10.18 -12.61 -1.81
N ARG A 28 9.76 -13.83 -1.43
CA ARG A 28 8.46 -14.37 -1.85
C ARG A 28 7.31 -13.56 -1.29
N ALA A 29 7.41 -13.12 -0.04
CA ALA A 29 6.38 -12.29 0.59
C ALA A 29 6.16 -10.97 -0.17
N VAL A 30 7.24 -10.30 -0.54
CA VAL A 30 7.22 -9.03 -1.30
C VAL A 30 6.70 -9.26 -2.72
N VAL A 31 7.09 -10.34 -3.39
CA VAL A 31 6.55 -10.68 -4.73
C VAL A 31 5.05 -10.97 -4.66
N TYR A 32 4.56 -11.68 -3.64
CA TYR A 32 3.11 -11.86 -3.47
C TYR A 32 2.40 -10.53 -3.19
N LEU A 33 3.00 -9.63 -2.42
CA LEU A 33 2.46 -8.29 -2.19
C LEU A 33 2.35 -7.47 -3.48
N LEU A 34 3.30 -7.62 -4.43
CA LEU A 34 3.23 -6.97 -5.74
C LEU A 34 1.93 -7.32 -6.47
N PHE A 35 1.53 -8.61 -6.47
CA PHE A 35 0.27 -9.03 -7.11
C PHE A 35 -0.96 -8.41 -6.43
N VAL A 36 -0.93 -8.23 -5.11
CA VAL A 36 -2.01 -7.53 -4.39
C VAL A 36 -2.10 -6.08 -4.84
N LEU A 37 -0.96 -5.38 -4.96
CA LEU A 37 -0.95 -3.97 -5.37
C LEU A 37 -1.39 -3.76 -6.82
N ILE A 38 -1.04 -4.70 -7.72
CA ILE A 38 -1.56 -4.71 -9.10
C ILE A 38 -3.06 -4.99 -9.09
N GLY A 39 -3.54 -5.89 -8.24
CA GLY A 39 -4.98 -6.13 -8.04
C GLY A 39 -5.74 -4.89 -7.60
N ILE A 40 -5.18 -4.09 -6.68
CA ILE A 40 -5.74 -2.79 -6.26
C ILE A 40 -5.84 -1.83 -7.46
N ALA A 41 -4.81 -1.75 -8.30
CA ALA A 41 -4.88 -0.95 -9.53
C ALA A 41 -6.00 -1.43 -10.46
N GLY A 42 -6.20 -2.76 -10.55
CA GLY A 42 -7.34 -3.36 -11.26
C GLY A 42 -8.70 -2.90 -10.71
N PHE A 43 -8.86 -2.83 -9.38
CA PHE A 43 -10.07 -2.26 -8.79
C PHE A 43 -10.24 -0.78 -9.09
N TYR A 44 -9.17 0.02 -9.08
CA TYR A 44 -9.25 1.43 -9.49
C TYR A 44 -9.69 1.59 -10.94
N PHE A 45 -9.21 0.75 -11.85
CA PHE A 45 -9.73 0.74 -13.22
C PHE A 45 -11.20 0.34 -13.30
N LEU A 46 -11.65 -0.59 -12.44
CA LEU A 46 -13.05 -1.05 -12.44
C LEU A 46 -14.04 0.03 -11.96
N ILE A 47 -13.59 0.98 -11.13
CA ILE A 47 -14.39 2.13 -10.65
C ILE A 47 -14.08 3.43 -11.41
N ASP A 48 -13.50 3.34 -12.61
CA ASP A 48 -13.13 4.46 -13.48
C ASP A 48 -12.12 5.46 -12.90
N TYR A 49 -11.35 5.08 -11.88
CA TYR A 49 -10.32 5.91 -11.24
C TYR A 49 -8.96 5.77 -11.93
N ASN A 50 -8.92 6.10 -13.22
CA ASN A 50 -7.78 5.88 -14.11
C ASN A 50 -6.48 6.56 -13.64
N TYR A 51 -6.57 7.79 -13.14
CA TYR A 51 -5.39 8.50 -12.62
C TYR A 51 -4.82 7.79 -11.38
N LEU A 52 -5.68 7.39 -10.45
CA LEU A 52 -5.25 6.71 -9.22
C LEU A 52 -4.68 5.31 -9.52
N ALA A 53 -5.23 4.61 -10.50
CA ALA A 53 -4.69 3.36 -11.01
C ALA A 53 -3.27 3.52 -11.59
N ALA A 54 -3.04 4.58 -12.37
CA ALA A 54 -1.71 4.88 -12.91
C ALA A 54 -0.70 5.21 -11.80
N ILE A 55 -1.08 6.00 -10.79
CA ILE A 55 -0.24 6.29 -9.62
C ILE A 55 0.05 5.01 -8.82
N GLN A 56 -0.94 4.13 -8.66
CA GLN A 56 -0.78 2.84 -7.99
C GLN A 56 0.30 1.97 -8.67
N LEU A 57 0.27 1.89 -10.00
CA LEU A 57 1.23 1.13 -10.78
C LEU A 57 2.62 1.76 -10.77
N THR A 58 2.72 3.08 -10.96
CA THR A 58 4.01 3.78 -11.07
C THR A 58 4.72 3.94 -9.71
N VAL A 59 4.00 4.37 -8.67
CA VAL A 59 4.59 4.68 -7.37
C VAL A 59 4.68 3.46 -6.47
N TYR A 60 3.57 2.73 -6.27
CA TYR A 60 3.55 1.61 -5.32
C TYR A 60 4.18 0.36 -5.91
N ALA A 61 3.66 -0.12 -7.05
CA ALA A 61 4.19 -1.32 -7.69
C ALA A 61 5.56 -1.07 -8.35
N GLY A 62 5.74 0.09 -8.99
CA GLY A 62 6.95 0.43 -9.74
C GLY A 62 8.08 1.02 -8.91
N GLY A 63 7.79 1.89 -7.94
CA GLY A 63 8.81 2.54 -7.11
C GLY A 63 9.06 1.78 -5.81
N ILE A 64 8.07 1.80 -4.92
CA ILE A 64 8.19 1.31 -3.54
C ILE A 64 8.56 -0.18 -3.52
N ILE A 65 7.78 -1.05 -4.18
CA ILE A 65 8.07 -2.49 -4.17
C ILE A 65 9.42 -2.81 -4.82
N VAL A 66 9.79 -2.13 -5.89
CA VAL A 66 11.09 -2.35 -6.54
C VAL A 66 12.23 -1.98 -5.60
N LEU A 67 12.15 -0.85 -4.91
CA LEU A 67 13.11 -0.49 -3.86
C LEU A 67 13.16 -1.55 -2.76
N PHE A 68 12.01 -2.02 -2.28
CA PHE A 68 11.94 -3.09 -1.28
C PHE A 68 12.61 -4.39 -1.76
N ILE A 69 12.39 -4.79 -3.02
CA ILE A 69 13.03 -5.98 -3.62
C ILE A 69 14.55 -5.79 -3.64
N PHE A 70 15.05 -4.65 -4.12
CA PHE A 70 16.49 -4.37 -4.12
C PHE A 70 17.08 -4.34 -2.72
N SER A 71 16.41 -3.70 -1.75
CA SER A 71 16.85 -3.66 -0.35
C SER A 71 16.93 -5.07 0.25
N VAL A 72 15.91 -5.90 -0.01
CA VAL A 72 15.87 -7.30 0.43
C VAL A 72 17.00 -8.11 -0.20
N LEU A 73 17.23 -7.96 -1.51
CA LEU A 73 18.27 -8.69 -2.23
C LEU A 73 19.69 -8.30 -1.79
N LEU A 74 19.91 -7.03 -1.42
CA LEU A 74 21.20 -6.52 -0.95
C LEU A 74 21.59 -7.10 0.42
N ILE A 75 20.60 -7.43 1.26
CA ILE A 75 20.84 -8.02 2.58
C ILE A 75 21.13 -9.53 2.36
N HIS A 76 22.41 -9.86 2.30
CA HIS A 76 22.96 -11.19 1.99
C HIS A 76 22.52 -12.33 2.94
N HIS A 77 21.79 -12.04 4.03
CA HIS A 77 21.46 -12.99 5.11
C HIS A 77 19.98 -13.40 5.20
N ILE A 78 19.15 -13.09 4.18
CA ILE A 78 17.71 -13.43 4.20
C ILE A 78 17.42 -14.87 3.73
N GLU A 79 18.36 -15.79 3.95
CA GLU A 79 18.03 -17.21 4.08
C GLU A 79 17.64 -17.61 5.51
N SER A 80 17.78 -16.69 6.49
CA SER A 80 17.17 -16.87 7.80
C SER A 80 15.64 -16.94 7.64
N LYS A 81 15.07 -18.14 7.80
CA LYS A 81 13.62 -18.29 7.94
C LYS A 81 13.18 -17.36 9.08
N LEU A 82 12.16 -16.55 8.84
CA LEU A 82 11.54 -15.74 9.89
C LEU A 82 11.25 -16.63 11.10
N GLU A 83 11.64 -16.14 12.29
CA GLU A 83 11.49 -16.88 13.55
C GLU A 83 10.02 -17.24 13.78
N VAL A 84 9.76 -18.50 14.16
CA VAL A 84 8.38 -18.97 14.33
C VAL A 84 7.89 -18.49 15.70
N PRO A 85 6.83 -17.66 15.75
CA PRO A 85 6.27 -17.24 17.03
C PRO A 85 5.69 -18.44 17.78
N SER A 86 5.74 -18.39 19.11
CA SER A 86 5.14 -19.41 19.98
C SER A 86 3.64 -19.58 19.69
N LEU A 87 3.12 -20.79 19.92
CA LEU A 87 1.73 -21.15 19.62
C LEU A 87 0.73 -20.20 20.29
N GLY A 88 0.97 -19.81 21.55
CA GLY A 88 0.13 -18.86 22.28
C GLY A 88 0.09 -17.47 21.63
N ARG A 89 1.24 -16.96 21.16
CA ARG A 89 1.30 -15.67 20.44
C ARG A 89 0.58 -15.76 19.09
N ARG A 90 0.72 -16.87 18.37
CA ARG A 90 0.02 -17.08 17.09
C ARG A 90 -1.50 -17.11 17.26
N LEU A 91 -2.00 -17.78 18.31
CA LEU A 91 -3.42 -17.81 18.63
C LEU A 91 -3.94 -16.43 19.03
N LEU A 92 -3.19 -15.68 19.84
CA LEU A 92 -3.55 -14.33 20.23
C LEU A 92 -3.64 -13.37 19.02
N VAL A 93 -2.63 -13.40 18.15
CA VAL A 93 -2.63 -12.59 16.90
C VAL A 93 -3.75 -13.03 15.95
N GLY A 94 -3.99 -14.34 15.83
CA GLY A 94 -5.08 -14.88 15.02
C GLY A 94 -6.45 -14.43 15.54
N PHE A 95 -6.67 -14.49 16.85
CA PHE A 95 -7.89 -14.00 17.48
C PHE A 95 -8.06 -12.50 17.29
N GLY A 96 -7.00 -11.70 17.49
CA GLY A 96 -7.03 -10.26 17.26
C GLY A 96 -7.38 -9.89 15.82
N SER A 97 -6.80 -10.59 14.84
CA SER A 97 -7.13 -10.42 13.41
C SER A 97 -8.61 -10.76 13.12
N LEU A 98 -9.10 -11.85 13.70
CA LEU A 98 -10.48 -12.29 13.51
C LEU A 98 -11.49 -11.32 14.13
N VAL A 99 -11.23 -10.83 15.35
CA VAL A 99 -12.05 -9.78 15.98
C VAL A 99 -12.04 -8.50 15.13
N GLY A 100 -10.87 -8.05 14.66
CA GLY A 100 -10.76 -6.89 13.79
C GLY A 100 -11.55 -7.05 12.48
N ALA A 101 -11.46 -8.22 11.85
CA ALA A 101 -12.24 -8.54 10.65
C ALA A 101 -13.75 -8.55 10.94
N SER A 102 -14.19 -9.17 12.03
CA SER A 102 -15.59 -9.21 12.43
C SER A 102 -16.16 -7.83 12.70
N VAL A 103 -15.44 -6.97 13.44
CA VAL A 103 -15.87 -5.59 13.71
C VAL A 103 -15.97 -4.79 12.41
N THR A 104 -15.00 -4.95 11.51
CA THR A 104 -15.00 -4.26 10.21
C THR A 104 -16.20 -4.69 9.36
N LEU A 105 -16.46 -5.99 9.25
CA LEU A 105 -17.59 -6.53 8.49
C LEU A 105 -18.93 -6.12 9.11
N PHE A 106 -19.06 -6.16 10.43
CA PHE A 106 -20.25 -5.72 11.14
C PHE A 106 -20.53 -4.23 10.90
N THR A 107 -19.50 -3.40 10.93
CA THR A 107 -19.61 -1.95 10.67
C THR A 107 -20.06 -1.69 9.23
N ILE A 108 -19.47 -2.39 8.24
CA ILE A 108 -19.87 -2.27 6.84
C ILE A 108 -21.34 -2.70 6.67
N TRP A 109 -21.75 -3.81 7.28
CA TRP A 109 -23.12 -4.32 7.13
C TRP A 109 -24.18 -3.45 7.82
N SER A 110 -23.82 -2.82 8.94
CA SER A 110 -24.74 -1.99 9.73
C SER A 110 -24.86 -0.55 9.21
N HIS A 111 -23.90 -0.08 8.41
CA HIS A 111 -23.90 1.29 7.92
C HIS A 111 -24.72 1.43 6.63
N PRO A 112 -25.77 2.28 6.59
CA PRO A 112 -26.51 2.53 5.37
C PRO A 112 -25.65 3.33 4.40
N PHE A 113 -25.20 2.69 3.32
CA PHE A 113 -24.50 3.38 2.25
C PHE A 113 -25.50 4.12 1.36
N ASN A 114 -25.47 5.44 1.41
CA ASN A 114 -26.17 6.27 0.44
C ASN A 114 -25.34 6.29 -0.84
N VAL A 115 -25.83 5.66 -1.90
CA VAL A 115 -25.20 5.74 -3.22
C VAL A 115 -25.42 7.16 -3.72
N ALA A 116 -24.35 7.96 -3.75
CA ALA A 116 -24.40 9.24 -4.44
C ALA A 116 -24.68 8.95 -5.92
N GLU A 117 -25.76 9.52 -6.46
CA GLU A 117 -26.04 9.43 -7.89
C GLU A 117 -24.80 9.92 -8.66
N ASN A 118 -24.34 9.08 -9.59
CA ASN A 118 -23.13 9.29 -10.36
C ASN A 118 -23.04 10.75 -10.82
N SER A 119 -22.03 11.47 -10.31
CA SER A 119 -21.63 12.72 -10.93
C SER A 119 -21.27 12.40 -12.37
N THR A 120 -22.09 12.84 -13.32
CA THR A 120 -21.96 12.55 -14.76
C THR A 120 -20.71 13.14 -15.39
N LYS A 121 -19.89 13.86 -14.62
CA LYS A 121 -18.57 14.31 -15.03
C LYS A 121 -17.50 13.31 -14.59
N ALA A 122 -16.89 12.66 -15.57
CA ALA A 122 -15.61 12.01 -15.37
C ALA A 122 -14.62 13.03 -14.80
N THR A 123 -13.96 12.70 -13.69
CA THR A 123 -12.96 13.59 -13.08
C THR A 123 -11.72 13.61 -13.99
N GLU A 124 -11.41 14.76 -14.56
CA GLU A 124 -10.20 14.90 -15.38
C GLU A 124 -8.96 15.07 -14.51
N VAL A 125 -7.80 14.69 -15.04
CA VAL A 125 -6.50 14.90 -14.35
C VAL A 125 -6.27 16.38 -14.04
N ALA A 126 -6.78 17.28 -14.90
CA ALA A 126 -6.73 18.72 -14.68
C ALA A 126 -7.50 19.15 -13.43
N ASP A 127 -8.63 18.51 -13.11
CA ASP A 127 -9.44 18.83 -11.95
C ASP A 127 -8.75 18.41 -10.64
N ILE A 128 -8.06 17.26 -10.67
CA ILE A 128 -7.21 16.81 -9.55
C ILE A 128 -6.08 17.83 -9.30
N GLY A 129 -5.40 18.27 -10.36
CA GLY A 129 -4.33 19.27 -10.26
C GLY A 129 -4.83 20.62 -9.72
N ARG A 130 -5.99 21.08 -10.18
CA ARG A 130 -6.64 22.28 -9.62
C ARG A 130 -7.03 22.10 -8.16
N GLY A 131 -7.51 20.92 -7.78
CA GLY A 131 -7.83 20.58 -6.40
C GLY A 131 -6.61 20.67 -5.45
N PHE A 132 -5.45 20.18 -5.90
CA PHE A 132 -4.20 20.30 -5.14
C PHE A 132 -3.69 21.72 -4.99
N LEU A 133 -3.95 22.60 -5.95
CA LEU A 133 -3.48 23.99 -5.92
C LEU A 133 -4.56 24.98 -5.42
N SER A 134 -5.75 24.50 -5.09
CA SER A 134 -6.87 25.34 -4.67
C SER A 134 -6.75 25.76 -3.19
N TYR A 135 -7.02 27.05 -2.95
CA TYR A 135 -7.11 27.66 -1.62
C TYR A 135 -8.55 27.70 -1.06
N GLY A 136 -9.56 27.31 -1.86
CA GLY A 136 -10.97 27.37 -1.47
C GLY A 136 -11.39 26.25 -0.51
N GLU A 137 -12.66 26.25 -0.10
CA GLU A 137 -13.23 25.16 0.70
C GLU A 137 -13.10 23.82 -0.03
N GLY A 138 -12.47 22.84 0.63
CA GLY A 138 -12.16 21.53 0.03
C GLY A 138 -10.92 21.49 -0.86
N GLY A 139 -10.16 22.58 -0.95
CA GLY A 139 -8.84 22.59 -1.59
C GLY A 139 -7.76 21.89 -0.76
N PHE A 140 -6.76 21.32 -1.43
CA PHE A 140 -5.71 20.50 -0.81
C PHE A 140 -4.33 21.16 -0.79
N ILE A 141 -4.24 22.49 -0.93
CA ILE A 141 -2.94 23.17 -1.02
C ILE A 141 -2.07 23.04 0.23
N LEU A 142 -2.67 23.12 1.42
CA LEU A 142 -1.92 22.97 2.67
C LEU A 142 -1.39 21.53 2.84
N PRO A 143 -2.21 20.46 2.69
CA PRO A 143 -1.68 19.09 2.64
C PRO A 143 -0.60 18.88 1.57
N PHE A 144 -0.78 19.45 0.37
CA PHE A 144 0.19 19.33 -0.72
C PHE A 144 1.56 19.91 -0.33
N GLU A 145 1.59 21.08 0.30
CA GLU A 145 2.83 21.72 0.77
C GLU A 145 3.46 20.95 1.94
N VAL A 146 2.65 20.45 2.88
CA VAL A 146 3.18 19.65 3.99
C VAL A 146 3.80 18.34 3.50
N ILE A 147 3.22 17.69 2.50
CA ILE A 147 3.77 16.48 1.89
C ILE A 147 5.08 16.79 1.16
N SER A 148 5.20 17.94 0.48
CA SER A 148 6.45 18.32 -0.20
C SER A 148 7.62 18.47 0.77
N ILE A 149 7.38 19.14 1.91
CA ILE A 149 8.37 19.30 2.99
C ILE A 149 8.68 17.95 3.66
N LEU A 150 7.66 17.11 3.87
CA LEU A 150 7.84 15.76 4.41
C LEU A 150 8.75 14.91 3.52
N LEU A 151 8.56 14.94 2.20
CA LEU A 151 9.39 14.20 1.25
C LEU A 151 10.82 14.74 1.19
N LEU A 152 11.01 16.06 1.29
CA LEU A 152 12.34 16.68 1.40
C LEU A 152 13.06 16.20 2.68
N ALA A 153 12.37 16.25 3.82
CA ALA A 153 12.91 15.80 5.10
C ALA A 153 13.25 14.29 5.08
N ALA A 154 12.36 13.47 4.52
CA ALA A 154 12.58 12.03 4.36
C ALA A 154 13.80 11.72 3.48
N MET A 155 13.98 12.45 2.38
CA MET A 155 15.15 12.30 1.50
C MET A 155 16.45 12.66 2.23
N ILE A 156 16.49 13.80 2.92
CA ILE A 156 17.65 14.22 3.71
C ILE A 156 17.97 13.16 4.79
N GLY A 157 16.95 12.69 5.52
CA GLY A 157 17.09 11.64 6.52
C GLY A 157 17.66 10.34 5.95
N ALA A 158 17.11 9.88 4.82
CA ALA A 158 17.59 8.68 4.13
C ALA A 158 19.07 8.81 3.69
N ILE A 159 19.47 9.98 3.16
CA ILE A 159 20.86 10.24 2.74
C ILE A 159 21.82 10.20 3.93
N ILE A 160 21.46 10.85 5.05
CA ILE A 160 22.31 10.87 6.25
C ILE A 160 22.51 9.46 6.81
N VAL A 161 21.44 8.67 6.89
CA VAL A 161 21.50 7.27 7.34
C VAL A 161 22.34 6.42 6.40
N ALA A 162 22.11 6.53 5.09
CA ALA A 162 22.83 5.75 4.08
C ALA A 162 24.32 6.11 4.00
N LYS A 163 24.68 7.37 4.25
CA LYS A 163 26.08 7.83 4.19
C LYS A 163 26.96 7.11 5.22
N GLY A 164 26.39 6.73 6.37
CA GLY A 164 27.06 6.01 7.44
C GLY A 164 28.28 6.76 8.02
N THR A 165 28.31 7.00 9.32
CA THR A 165 29.56 7.46 9.95
C THR A 165 30.60 6.36 9.80
N ARG A 166 31.63 6.56 8.96
CA ARG A 166 32.89 5.83 9.09
C ARG A 166 33.42 6.15 10.48
N LEU A 167 33.13 5.26 11.44
CA LEU A 167 33.80 5.27 12.73
C LEU A 167 35.28 5.15 12.41
N THR A 168 35.98 6.26 12.57
CA THR A 168 37.42 6.31 12.64
C THR A 168 37.80 5.54 13.90
N GLN A 169 37.92 4.22 13.78
CA GLN A 169 38.75 3.45 14.70
C GLN A 169 40.19 3.92 14.45
N LYS A 170 40.57 4.94 15.21
CA LYS A 170 41.96 5.29 15.44
C LYS A 170 42.24 4.92 16.90
N ASN A 171 43.15 3.95 17.03
CA ASN A 171 43.79 3.39 18.23
C ASN A 171 43.07 2.20 18.87
#